data_AF-A0A238L3E9-F1
#
_entry.id   AF-A0A238L3E9-F1
#
_cell.length_a   1.000
_cell.length_b   1.000
_cell.length_c   1.000
_cell.angle_alpha   90.00
_cell.angle_beta   90.00
_cell.angle_gamma   90.00
#
_symmetry.space_group_name_H-M   'P 1'
#
loop_
_entity.id
_entity.type
_entity.pdbx_description
1 polymer ?
#
loop_
_entity_poly.entity_id
_entity_poly.type
_entity_poly.pdbx_seq_one_letter_code
_entity_poly.pdbx_strand_id
1 'polypeptide(L)' 'MGLYLANAVFWLIAAGKPELQRPALWVLFLFMVGLATGRALSIILDGMPGFVLLFYLVAELVFGVLAFVSLRRNDEIT' A
#
# COMPACT_ATOMS: atom_id res chain seq x y z
N MET A 1 -9.61 -12.08 1.66
CA MET A 1 -9.20 -11.78 3.06
C MET A 1 -7.87 -12.43 3.46
N GLY A 2 -7.57 -13.68 3.12
CA GLY A 2 -6.26 -14.30 3.42
C GLY A 2 -5.04 -13.56 2.86
N LEU A 3 -5.16 -12.95 1.68
CA LEU A 3 -4.09 -12.13 1.07
C LEU A 3 -3.67 -10.95 1.97
N TYR A 4 -4.64 -10.27 2.60
CA TYR A 4 -4.37 -9.12 3.48
C TYR A 4 -3.60 -9.58 4.73
N LEU A 5 -4.01 -10.73 5.29
CA LEU A 5 -3.33 -11.33 6.43
C LEU A 5 -1.91 -11.76 6.07
N ALA A 6 -1.71 -12.37 4.90
CA ALA A 6 -0.39 -12.76 4.41
C ALA A 6 0.54 -11.53 4.27
N ASN A 7 0.04 -10.44 3.68
CA ASN A 7 0.80 -9.20 3.57
C ASN A 7 1.11 -8.58 4.94
N ALA A 8 0.14 -8.58 5.86
CA ALA A 8 0.36 -8.07 7.23
C ALA A 8 1.44 -8.88 7.96
N VAL A 9 1.37 -10.21 7.90
CA VAL A 9 2.40 -11.09 8.49
C VAL A 9 3.76 -10.87 7.82
N PHE A 10 3.80 -10.72 6.50
CA PHE A 10 5.04 -10.44 5.77
C PHE A 10 5.68 -9.13 6.21
N TRP A 11 4.90 -8.05 6.36
CA TRP A 11 5.42 -6.76 6.85
C TRP A 11 5.90 -6.84 8.30
N LEU A 12 5.21 -7.57 9.17
CA LEU A 12 5.66 -7.78 10.56
C LEU A 12 7.01 -8.53 10.62
N ILE A 13 7.20 -9.55 9.77
CA ILE A 13 8.46 -10.28 9.68
C ILE A 13 9.57 -9.38 9.09
N ALA A 14 9.25 -8.62 8.05
CA ALA A 14 10.21 -7.75 7.37
C ALA A 14 10.67 -6.56 8.22
N ALA A 15 9.84 -6.09 9.16
CA ALA A 15 10.19 -5.00 10.07
C ALA A 15 11.48 -5.29 10.86
N GLY A 16 11.72 -6.55 11.25
CA GLY A 16 12.92 -6.98 11.97
C GLY A 16 14.08 -7.46 11.09
N LYS A 17 13.92 -7.50 9.77
CA LYS A 17 14.93 -8.06 8.83
C LYS A 17 15.26 -7.04 7.73
N PRO A 18 16.37 -6.29 7.83
CA PRO A 18 16.74 -5.24 6.87
C PRO A 18 16.72 -5.71 5.41
N GLU A 19 17.18 -6.94 5.16
CA GLU A 19 17.18 -7.58 3.83
C GLU A 19 15.78 -7.70 3.19
N LEU A 20 14.75 -7.85 4.02
CA LEU A 20 13.36 -8.00 3.58
C LEU A 20 12.58 -6.68 3.57
N GLN A 21 13.11 -5.60 4.12
CA GLN A 21 12.42 -4.32 4.18
C GLN A 21 12.16 -3.73 2.79
N ARG A 22 13.14 -3.82 1.87
CA ARG A 22 12.99 -3.30 0.50
C ARG A 22 11.90 -4.08 -0.28
N PRO A 23 11.90 -5.43 -0.30
CA PRO A 23 10.78 -6.20 -0.85
C PRO A 23 9.43 -5.90 -0.17
N ALA A 24 9.43 -5.75 1.16
CA ALA A 24 8.22 -5.43 1.91
C ALA A 24 7.60 -4.09 1.54
N LEU A 25 8.42 -3.07 1.32
CA LEU A 25 7.96 -1.77 0.85
C LEU A 25 7.40 -1.83 -0.57
N TRP A 26 7.98 -2.63 -1.46
CA TRP A 26 7.41 -2.86 -2.80
C TRP A 26 6.05 -3.56 -2.73
N VAL A 27 5.92 -4.59 -1.89
CA VAL A 27 4.63 -5.26 -1.66
C VAL A 27 3.62 -4.27 -1.10
N LEU A 28 4.01 -3.42 -0.14
CA LEU A 28 3.14 -2.37 0.41
C LEU A 28 2.69 -1.37 -0.66
N PHE A 29 3.63 -0.88 -1.46
CA PHE A 29 3.37 0.07 -2.54
C PHE A 29 2.39 -0.51 -3.57
N LEU A 30 2.69 -1.69 -4.12
CA LEU A 30 1.85 -2.34 -5.12
C LEU A 30 0.46 -2.67 -4.57
N PHE A 31 0.39 -3.08 -3.31
CA PHE A 31 -0.88 -3.39 -2.66
C PHE A 31 -1.77 -2.14 -2.53
N MET A 32 -1.21 -1.05 -2.00
CA MET A 32 -1.95 0.20 -1.80
C MET A 32 -2.37 0.85 -3.13
N VAL A 33 -1.48 0.88 -4.12
CA VAL A 33 -1.81 1.40 -5.47
C VAL A 33 -2.85 0.52 -6.16
N GLY A 34 -2.77 -0.80 -6.03
CA GLY A 34 -3.76 -1.72 -6.58
C GLY A 34 -5.16 -1.49 -6.01
N LEU A 35 -5.28 -1.31 -4.70
CA LEU A 35 -6.56 -0.99 -4.04
C LEU A 35 -7.08 0.38 -4.46
N ALA A 36 -6.23 1.40 -4.43
CA ALA A 36 -6.60 2.76 -4.85
C ALA A 36 -7.08 2.78 -6.31
N THR A 37 -6.42 2.02 -7.20
CA THR A 37 -6.82 1.91 -8.61
C THR A 37 -8.16 1.19 -8.76
N GLY A 38 -8.37 0.08 -8.06
CA GLY A 38 -9.64 -0.63 -8.06
C GLY A 38 -10.80 0.25 -7.57
N ARG A 39 -10.56 1.05 -6.52
CA ARG A 39 -11.55 2.03 -6.04
C ARG A 39 -11.76 3.17 -7.03
N ALA A 40 -10.69 3.74 -7.60
CA ALA A 40 -10.83 4.81 -8.58
C ALA A 40 -11.67 4.36 -9.78
N LEU A 41 -11.46 3.13 -10.26
CA LEU A 41 -12.30 2.52 -11.29
C LEU A 41 -13.75 2.36 -10.84
N SER A 42 -14.00 1.84 -9.62
CA SER A 42 -15.37 1.73 -9.10
C SER A 42 -16.05 3.09 -8.94
N ILE A 43 -15.33 4.15 -8.55
CA ILE A 43 -15.90 5.52 -8.48
C ILE A 43 -16.29 6.03 -9.87
N ILE A 44 -15.48 5.73 -10.89
CA ILE A 44 -15.75 6.14 -12.28
C ILE A 44 -16.95 5.38 -12.84
N LEU A 45 -17.09 4.08 -12.53
CA LEU A 45 -18.12 3.21 -13.10
C LEU A 45 -19.44 3.23 -12.30
N ASP A 46 -19.36 3.18 -10.98
CA ASP A 46 -20.51 3.04 -10.06
C ASP A 46 -20.96 4.39 -9.47
N GLY A 47 -20.16 5.45 -9.63
CA GLY A 47 -20.44 6.80 -9.12
C GLY A 47 -19.86 7.09 -7.73
N MET A 48 -20.28 8.21 -7.13
CA MET A 48 -19.69 8.69 -5.88
C MET A 48 -20.04 7.77 -4.69
N PRO A 49 -19.05 7.15 -4.02
CA PRO A 49 -19.29 6.26 -2.90
C PRO A 49 -19.50 7.05 -1.61
N GLY A 50 -19.93 6.36 -0.54
CA GLY A 50 -20.07 6.96 0.77
C GLY A 50 -18.74 7.50 1.33
N PHE A 51 -18.82 8.44 2.28
CA PHE A 51 -17.67 9.13 2.88
C PHE A 51 -16.57 8.18 3.41
N VAL A 52 -16.96 7.02 3.97
CA VAL A 52 -16.02 6.01 4.49
C VAL A 52 -15.14 5.42 3.38
N LEU A 53 -15.69 5.19 2.19
CA LEU A 53 -14.94 4.68 1.05
C LEU A 53 -13.94 5.72 0.51
N LEU A 54 -14.33 6.99 0.50
CA LEU A 54 -13.43 8.10 0.19
C LEU A 54 -12.27 8.18 1.20
N PHE A 55 -12.56 8.02 2.49
CA PHE A 55 -11.51 7.98 3.52
C PHE A 55 -10.52 6.84 3.27
N TYR A 56 -10.99 5.63 2.93
CA TYR A 56 -10.11 4.53 2.58
C TYR A 56 -9.26 4.81 1.35
N LEU A 57 -9.82 5.42 0.31
CA LEU A 57 -9.06 5.81 -0.88
C LEU A 57 -7.93 6.79 -0.53
N VAL A 58 -8.21 7.79 0.30
CA VAL A 58 -7.18 8.72 0.78
C VAL A 58 -6.10 7.99 1.58
N ALA A 59 -6.49 7.08 2.48
CA ALA A 59 -5.55 6.29 3.27
C ALA A 59 -4.65 5.43 2.35
N GLU A 60 -5.24 4.73 1.38
CA GLU A 60 -4.51 3.93 0.39
C GLU A 60 -3.49 4.77 -0.38
N LEU A 61 -3.87 5.96 -0.84
CA LEU A 61 -2.95 6.88 -1.52
C LEU A 61 -1.82 7.36 -0.60
N VAL A 62 -2.14 7.75 0.64
CA VAL A 62 -1.13 8.20 1.61
C VAL A 62 -0.13 7.08 1.91
N PHE A 63 -0.59 5.87 2.20
CA PHE A 63 0.30 4.74 2.45
C PHE A 63 1.12 4.35 1.21
N GLY A 64 0.54 4.43 0.02
CA GLY A 64 1.26 4.24 -1.24
C GLY A 64 2.40 5.25 -1.41
N VAL A 65 2.13 6.55 -1.18
CA VAL A 65 3.16 7.59 -1.24
C VAL A 65 4.24 7.38 -0.17
N LEU A 66 3.86 7.05 1.06
CA LEU A 66 4.82 6.78 2.14
C LEU A 66 5.73 5.59 1.82
N ALA A 67 5.18 4.51 1.25
CA ALA A 67 5.95 3.35 0.81
C ALA A 67 6.95 3.73 -0.29
N PHE A 68 6.51 4.53 -1.26
CA PHE A 68 7.36 5.01 -2.35
C PHE A 68 8.49 5.93 -1.87
N VAL A 69 8.20 6.87 -0.97
CA VAL A 69 9.21 7.75 -0.35
C VAL A 69 10.22 6.93 0.45
N SER A 70 9.75 5.94 1.22
CA SER A 70 10.60 5.04 1.99
C SER A 70 11.50 4.18 1.09
N LEU A 71 10.99 3.73 -0.06
CA LEU A 71 11.79 3.03 -1.08
C LEU A 71 12.92 3.90 -1.60
N ARG A 72 12.62 5.14 -2.00
CA ARG A 72 13.63 6.08 -2.50
C ARG A 72 14.71 6.39 -1.46
N ARG A 73 14.33 6.55 -0.19
CA ARG A 73 15.28 6.81 0.89
C ARG A 73 16.20 5.63 1.14
N ASN A 74 15.71 4.39 1.01
CA ASN A 74 16.56 3.21 1.13
C ASN A 74 17.55 3.08 -0.04
N ASP A 75 17.20 3.57 -1.22
CA ASP A 75 18.09 3.55 -2.39
C ASP A 75 19.27 4.53 -2.27
N GLU A 76 19.13 5.60 -1.49
CA GLU A 76 20.21 6.58 -1.24
C GLU A 76 21.23 6.11 -0.17
N ILE A 77 20.91 5.05 0.59
CA ILE A 77 21.74 4.57 1.71
C ILE A 77 22.57 3.33 1.33
N THR A 78 22.39 2.77 0.13
CA THR A 78 23.14 1.61 -0.39
C THR A 78 24.17 2.05 -1.42
#